data_AF-A0A932GBA4-F1
#
_entry.id   AF-A0A932GBA4-F1
#
_cell.length_a   1.000
_cell.length_b   1.000
_cell.length_c   1.000
_cell.angle_alpha   90.00
_cell.angle_beta   90.00
_cell.angle_gamma   90.00
#
_symmetry.space_group_name_H-M   'P 1'
#
loop_
_entity.id
_entity.type
_entity.pdbx_description
1 polymer ?
#
loop_
_entity_poly.entity_id
_entity_poly.type
_entity_poly.pdbx_seq_one_letter_code
_entity_poly.pdbx_strand_id
1 'polypeptide(L)'
;MGPQDSTRDSRAKTVHAVLEKQKVQPKELTGEARRKALKDFLSCTGWHRGAEVDQLSREEADIIAARLVRRIQNKVSVPDDKAQALQTAFTDLFKRRFIRDPDKPEQTRDSQRKEELLRVAREHLDETGLAALEEVLRTGYRPQTGQQ
;
A
#
# COMPACT_ATOMS: atom_id res chain seq x y z
N MET A 1 2.69 20.00 36.37
CA MET A 1 2.81 18.55 36.09
C MET A 1 1.69 18.21 35.13
N GLY A 2 1.98 18.25 33.83
CA GLY A 2 0.95 18.41 32.78
C GLY A 2 0.56 17.09 32.10
N PRO A 3 -0.59 17.05 31.39
CA PRO A 3 -1.20 15.86 30.79
C PRO A 3 -0.40 15.18 29.65
N GLN A 4 0.86 15.58 29.39
CA GLN A 4 1.69 15.10 28.29
C GLN A 4 2.21 13.66 28.48
N ASP A 5 2.44 13.22 29.72
CA ASP A 5 2.97 11.88 30.00
C ASP A 5 1.94 10.78 29.72
N SER A 6 0.65 11.05 29.98
CA SER A 6 -0.46 10.12 29.72
C SER A 6 -0.58 9.78 28.23
N THR A 7 -0.34 10.75 27.35
CA THR A 7 -0.42 10.55 25.90
C THR A 7 0.79 9.81 25.35
N ARG A 8 1.99 10.03 25.92
CA ARG A 8 3.23 9.37 25.48
C ARG A 8 3.23 7.89 25.82
N ASP A 9 2.88 7.53 27.05
CA ASP A 9 2.81 6.13 27.48
C ASP A 9 1.73 5.36 26.73
N SER A 10 0.59 6.01 26.46
CA SER A 10 -0.47 5.44 25.62
C SER A 10 0.05 5.14 24.20
N ARG A 11 0.74 6.09 23.56
CA ARG A 11 1.33 5.90 22.22
C ARG A 11 2.40 4.83 22.19
N ALA A 12 3.28 4.79 23.20
CA ALA A 12 4.34 3.78 23.29
C ALA A 12 3.75 2.37 23.41
N LYS A 13 2.70 2.18 24.23
CA LYS A 13 1.97 0.91 24.33
C LYS A 13 1.32 0.51 23.01
N THR A 14 0.70 1.45 22.29
CA THR A 14 0.12 1.17 20.97
C THR A 14 1.18 0.72 19.96
N VAL A 15 2.32 1.42 19.90
CA VAL A 15 3.43 1.07 19.00
C VAL A 15 4.02 -0.29 19.34
N HIS A 16 4.24 -0.58 20.63
CA HIS A 16 4.71 -1.88 21.09
C HIS A 16 3.77 -3.01 20.67
N ALA A 17 2.47 -2.86 20.91
CA ALA A 17 1.47 -3.85 20.53
C ALA A 17 1.44 -4.12 19.02
N VAL A 18 1.70 -3.11 18.17
CA VAL A 18 1.80 -3.30 16.72
C VAL A 18 3.08 -4.06 16.34
N LEU A 19 4.22 -3.70 16.93
CA LEU A 19 5.51 -4.31 16.61
C LEU A 19 5.61 -5.76 17.09
N GLU A 20 5.03 -6.07 18.25
CA GLU A 20 4.90 -7.45 18.75
C GLU A 20 4.06 -8.33 17.84
N LYS A 21 2.93 -7.80 17.31
CA LYS A 21 2.12 -8.50 16.30
C LYS A 21 2.92 -8.82 15.03
N GLN A 22 3.86 -7.95 14.68
CA GLN A 22 4.76 -8.13 13.53
C GLN A 22 6.01 -8.95 13.87
N LYS A 23 6.11 -9.52 15.08
CA LYS A 23 7.27 -10.28 15.59
C LYS A 23 8.57 -9.48 15.56
N VAL A 24 8.47 -8.16 15.66
CA VAL A 24 9.60 -7.26 15.80
C VAL A 24 9.81 -7.01 17.29
N GLN A 25 11.05 -7.06 17.77
CA GLN A 25 11.39 -6.67 19.15
C GLN A 25 11.84 -5.20 19.17
N PRO A 26 10.95 -4.26 19.52
CA PRO A 26 11.33 -2.86 19.59
C PRO A 26 12.21 -2.57 20.81
N LYS A 27 13.19 -1.69 20.59
CA LYS A 27 13.95 -1.05 21.66
C LYS A 27 13.75 0.45 21.55
N GLU A 28 13.09 1.07 22.54
CA GLU A 28 12.95 2.52 22.58
C GLU A 28 14.34 3.17 22.77
N LEU A 29 14.66 4.14 21.91
CA LEU A 29 15.88 4.93 22.04
C LEU A 29 15.68 6.00 23.10
N THR A 30 16.61 6.06 24.07
CA THR A 30 16.61 7.05 25.15
C THR A 30 17.93 7.84 25.16
N GLY A 31 17.97 8.93 25.92
CA GLY A 31 19.17 9.72 26.17
C GLY A 31 19.89 10.19 24.90
N GLU A 32 21.18 9.91 24.81
CA GLU A 32 22.04 10.32 23.69
C GLU A 32 21.69 9.62 22.37
N ALA A 33 21.35 8.33 22.42
CA ALA A 33 20.93 7.58 21.24
C ALA A 33 19.70 8.21 20.59
N ARG A 34 18.72 8.63 21.40
CA ARG A 34 17.55 9.38 20.92
C ARG A 34 17.95 10.71 20.28
N ARG A 35 18.84 11.48 20.90
CA ARG A 35 19.28 12.78 20.35
C ARG A 35 19.99 12.62 19.02
N LYS A 36 20.86 11.63 18.90
CA LYS A 36 21.58 11.32 17.65
C LYS A 36 20.61 10.91 16.54
N ALA A 37 19.72 9.96 16.81
CA ALA A 37 18.73 9.50 15.84
C ALA A 37 17.77 10.63 15.42
N LEU A 38 17.36 11.49 16.37
CA LEU A 38 16.51 12.63 16.05
C LEU A 38 17.23 13.67 15.18
N LYS A 39 18.51 13.96 15.47
CA LYS A 39 19.32 14.86 14.64
C LYS A 39 19.48 14.32 13.22
N ASP A 40 19.73 13.02 13.08
CA ASP A 40 19.81 12.34 11.79
C ASP A 40 18.49 12.43 11.02
N PHE A 41 17.38 12.06 11.66
CA PHE A 41 16.05 12.17 11.06
C PHE A 41 15.70 13.59 10.63
N LEU A 42 16.07 14.61 11.41
CA LEU A 42 15.85 16.02 11.09
C LEU A 42 16.78 16.54 9.98
N SER A 43 17.92 15.89 9.74
CA SER A 43 18.88 16.29 8.70
C SER A 43 18.37 16.10 7.27
N CYS A 44 17.23 15.42 7.07
CA CYS A 44 16.66 15.05 5.77
C CYS A 44 17.58 14.14 4.92
N THR A 45 18.71 13.68 5.45
CA THR A 45 19.65 12.86 4.67
C THR A 45 19.23 11.40 4.76
N GLY A 46 18.87 10.77 3.64
CA GLY A 46 18.47 9.36 3.59
C GLY A 46 17.05 9.06 4.10
N TRP A 47 16.24 10.09 4.39
CA TRP A 47 14.85 9.94 4.85
C TRP A 47 13.89 10.63 3.89
N HIS A 48 12.99 9.85 3.29
CA HIS A 48 11.94 10.42 2.46
C HIS A 48 10.96 11.26 3.28
N ARG A 49 10.70 12.48 2.83
CA ARG A 49 9.67 13.37 3.40
C ARG A 49 8.29 13.02 2.85
N GLY A 50 7.23 13.54 3.48
CA GLY A 50 5.84 13.21 3.12
C GLY A 50 5.55 13.32 1.62
N ALA A 51 5.98 14.42 0.98
CA ALA A 51 5.79 14.60 -0.47
C ALA A 51 6.58 13.59 -1.32
N GLU A 52 7.76 13.18 -0.87
CA GLU A 52 8.58 12.15 -1.56
C GLU A 52 7.96 10.76 -1.36
N VAL A 53 7.42 10.48 -0.17
CA VAL A 53 6.65 9.25 0.10
C VAL A 53 5.38 9.20 -0.74
N ASP A 54 4.67 10.32 -0.90
CA ASP A 54 3.49 10.42 -1.77
C ASP A 54 3.88 10.17 -3.22
N GLN A 55 5.01 10.72 -3.67
CA GLN A 55 5.53 10.51 -5.02
C GLN A 55 5.89 9.04 -5.25
N LEU A 56 6.66 8.42 -4.35
CA LEU A 56 6.98 6.99 -4.41
C LEU A 56 5.71 6.12 -4.38
N SER A 57 4.72 6.53 -3.60
CA SER A 57 3.43 5.83 -3.55
C SER A 57 2.68 5.91 -4.88
N ARG A 58 2.77 7.02 -5.62
CA ARG A 58 2.18 7.15 -6.96
C ARG A 58 2.88 6.24 -7.97
N GLU A 59 4.20 6.16 -7.90
CA GLU A 59 4.99 5.28 -8.76
C GLU A 59 4.67 3.81 -8.49
N GLU A 60 4.60 3.42 -7.22
CA GLU A 60 4.24 2.04 -6.84
C GLU A 60 2.80 1.70 -7.25
N ALA A 61 1.87 2.66 -7.20
CA ALA A 61 0.51 2.47 -7.70
C ALA A 61 0.48 2.12 -9.19
N ASP A 62 1.31 2.79 -10.01
CA ASP A 62 1.43 2.52 -11.44
C ASP A 62 2.04 1.15 -11.70
N ILE A 63 3.06 0.77 -10.94
CA ILE A 63 3.72 -0.54 -11.04
C ILE A 63 2.76 -1.67 -10.66
N ILE A 64 2.03 -1.54 -9.56
CA ILE A 64 1.06 -2.55 -9.12
C ILE A 64 -0.07 -2.70 -10.14
N ALA A 65 -0.61 -1.59 -10.66
CA ALA A 65 -1.67 -1.62 -11.66
C ALA A 65 -1.22 -2.33 -12.95
N ALA A 66 -0.06 -1.95 -13.49
CA ALA A 66 0.51 -2.57 -14.68
C ALA A 66 0.74 -4.08 -14.48
N ARG A 67 1.24 -4.48 -13.30
CA ARG A 67 1.44 -5.89 -12.95
C ARG A 67 0.14 -6.68 -12.93
N LEU A 68 -0.92 -6.13 -12.34
CA LEU A 68 -2.22 -6.79 -12.32
C LEU A 68 -2.77 -6.98 -13.74
N VAL A 69 -2.72 -5.93 -14.58
CA VAL A 69 -3.21 -6.01 -15.97
C VAL A 69 -2.44 -7.04 -16.78
N ARG A 70 -1.10 -7.07 -16.69
CA ARG A 70 -0.28 -8.10 -17.34
C ARG A 70 -0.68 -9.52 -16.92
N ARG A 71 -0.97 -9.73 -15.64
CA ARG A 71 -1.41 -11.05 -15.16
C ARG A 71 -2.78 -11.45 -15.70
N ILE A 72 -3.68 -10.49 -15.90
CA ILE A 72 -4.97 -10.73 -16.55
C ILE A 72 -4.74 -11.09 -18.03
N GLN A 73 -3.92 -10.32 -18.76
CA GLN A 73 -3.58 -10.58 -20.16
C GLN A 73 -2.91 -11.94 -20.38
N ASN A 74 -2.12 -12.42 -19.41
CA ASN A 74 -1.53 -13.76 -19.45
C ASN A 74 -2.56 -14.89 -19.29
N LYS A 75 -3.77 -14.60 -18.78
CA LYS A 75 -4.85 -15.57 -18.56
C LYS A 75 -5.93 -15.49 -19.64
N VAL A 76 -6.23 -14.28 -20.12
CA VAL A 76 -7.31 -14.00 -21.05
C VAL A 76 -6.87 -12.95 -22.05
N SER A 77 -7.37 -13.02 -23.28
CA SER A 77 -7.11 -12.00 -24.28
C SER A 77 -7.85 -10.72 -23.92
N VAL A 78 -7.12 -9.64 -23.59
CA VAL A 78 -7.67 -8.31 -23.36
C VAL A 78 -7.10 -7.38 -24.43
N PRO A 79 -7.95 -6.75 -25.27
CA PRO A 79 -7.52 -5.74 -26.22
C PRO A 79 -6.68 -4.63 -25.57
N ASP A 80 -5.69 -4.11 -26.29
CA ASP A 80 -4.70 -3.16 -25.75
C ASP A 80 -5.35 -1.86 -25.24
N ASP A 81 -6.38 -1.37 -25.92
CA ASP A 81 -7.17 -0.20 -25.50
C ASP A 81 -7.87 -0.42 -24.15
N LYS A 82 -8.48 -1.59 -23.98
CA LYS A 82 -9.12 -2.00 -22.71
C LYS A 82 -8.10 -2.26 -21.61
N ALA A 83 -6.95 -2.84 -21.94
CA ALA A 83 -5.86 -3.07 -20.99
C ALA A 83 -5.30 -1.74 -20.47
N GLN A 84 -5.11 -0.76 -21.36
CA GLN A 84 -4.65 0.58 -21.00
C GLN A 84 -5.68 1.35 -20.14
N ALA A 85 -6.97 1.27 -20.50
CA ALA A 85 -8.04 1.85 -19.70
C ALA A 85 -8.11 1.22 -18.30
N LEU A 86 -8.01 -0.11 -18.23
CA LEU A 86 -8.00 -0.86 -16.97
C LEU A 86 -6.80 -0.50 -16.09
N GLN A 87 -5.60 -0.39 -16.69
CA GLN A 87 -4.40 0.02 -15.98
C GLN A 87 -4.58 1.42 -15.38
N THR A 88 -5.07 2.37 -16.17
CA THR A 88 -5.32 3.75 -15.72
C THR A 88 -6.28 3.77 -14.55
N ALA A 89 -7.39 3.05 -14.65
CA ALA A 89 -8.42 3.04 -13.63
C ALA A 89 -7.95 2.35 -12.32
N PHE A 90 -7.13 1.31 -12.43
CA PHE A 90 -6.47 0.67 -11.28
C PHE A 90 -5.44 1.58 -10.63
N THR A 91 -4.61 2.24 -11.43
CA THR A 91 -3.66 3.27 -10.98
C THR A 91 -4.37 4.32 -10.12
N ASP A 92 -5.48 4.88 -10.61
CA ASP A 92 -6.20 5.94 -9.91
C ASP A 92 -6.81 5.47 -8.59
N LEU A 93 -7.25 4.21 -8.54
CA LEU A 93 -7.71 3.57 -7.30
C LEU A 93 -6.56 3.45 -6.30
N PHE A 94 -5.40 2.95 -6.72
CA PHE A 94 -4.24 2.80 -5.84
C PHE A 94 -3.68 4.16 -5.37
N LYS A 95 -3.56 5.15 -6.26
CA LYS A 95 -3.11 6.51 -5.91
C LYS A 95 -4.00 7.15 -4.85
N ARG A 96 -5.32 7.09 -5.04
CA ARG A 96 -6.28 7.59 -4.03
C ARG A 96 -6.08 6.91 -2.69
N ARG A 97 -5.85 5.59 -2.68
CA ARG A 97 -5.78 4.81 -1.45
C ARG A 97 -4.46 4.97 -0.70
N PHE A 98 -3.33 5.02 -1.41
CA PHE A 98 -2.03 5.17 -0.78
C PHE A 98 -1.84 6.58 -0.19
N ILE A 99 -2.50 7.59 -0.75
CA ILE A 99 -2.34 8.99 -0.32
C ILE A 99 -3.43 9.44 0.66
N ARG A 100 -4.69 9.00 0.52
CA ARG A 100 -5.82 9.64 1.25
C ARG A 100 -6.42 8.89 2.43
N ASP A 101 -6.14 7.60 2.67
CA ASP A 101 -6.95 6.82 3.64
C ASP A 101 -6.12 5.96 4.64
N PRO A 102 -5.35 6.59 5.55
CA PRO A 102 -4.51 5.91 6.53
C PRO A 102 -5.25 5.36 7.76
N ASP A 103 -6.54 5.63 7.96
CA ASP A 103 -7.23 5.36 9.24
C ASP A 103 -8.10 4.09 9.30
N LYS A 104 -8.20 3.30 8.22
CA LYS A 104 -9.03 2.08 8.19
C LYS A 104 -8.27 0.79 8.60
N PRO A 105 -8.90 -0.15 9.33
CA PRO A 105 -8.33 -1.47 9.61
C PRO A 105 -7.98 -2.26 8.34
N GLU A 106 -6.84 -2.94 8.33
CA GLU A 106 -6.27 -3.62 7.15
C GLU A 106 -7.18 -4.68 6.52
N GLN A 107 -7.90 -5.47 7.31
CA GLN A 107 -8.83 -6.49 6.81
C GLN A 107 -10.03 -5.87 6.08
N THR A 108 -10.57 -4.77 6.60
CA THR A 108 -11.61 -3.99 5.92
C THR A 108 -11.05 -3.37 4.64
N ARG A 109 -9.75 -3.07 4.59
CA ARG A 109 -9.14 -2.47 3.42
C ARG A 109 -9.02 -3.44 2.24
N ASP A 110 -8.67 -4.70 2.48
CA ASP A 110 -8.40 -5.63 1.38
C ASP A 110 -9.68 -6.08 0.66
N SER A 111 -10.74 -6.40 1.41
CA SER A 111 -12.06 -6.72 0.84
C SER A 111 -12.64 -5.54 0.07
N GLN A 112 -12.62 -4.33 0.65
CA GLN A 112 -13.09 -3.13 -0.05
C GLN A 112 -12.28 -2.84 -1.31
N ARG A 113 -10.95 -3.01 -1.25
CA ARG A 113 -10.08 -2.80 -2.42
C ARG A 113 -10.43 -3.80 -3.53
N LYS A 114 -10.64 -5.07 -3.18
CA LYS A 114 -11.07 -6.10 -4.13
C LYS A 114 -12.40 -5.72 -4.79
N GLU A 115 -13.39 -5.29 -4.01
CA GLU A 115 -14.69 -4.85 -4.52
C GLU A 115 -14.58 -3.63 -5.44
N GLU A 116 -13.77 -2.64 -5.07
CA GLU A 116 -13.52 -1.45 -5.88
C GLU A 116 -12.84 -1.80 -7.21
N LEU A 117 -11.84 -2.69 -7.19
CA LEU A 117 -11.16 -3.19 -8.40
C LEU A 117 -12.13 -3.94 -9.30
N LEU A 118 -12.95 -4.85 -8.75
CA LEU A 118 -13.98 -5.56 -9.52
C LEU A 118 -15.01 -4.61 -10.11
N ARG A 119 -15.43 -3.59 -9.36
CA ARG A 119 -16.39 -2.59 -9.86
C ARG A 119 -15.83 -1.84 -11.06
N VAL A 120 -14.60 -1.34 -10.97
CA VAL A 120 -13.93 -0.61 -12.06
C VAL A 120 -13.69 -1.54 -13.26
N ALA A 121 -13.30 -2.79 -13.01
CA ALA A 121 -13.02 -3.74 -14.07
C ALA A 121 -14.24 -4.13 -14.91
N ARG A 122 -15.46 -4.07 -14.34
CA ARG A 122 -16.71 -4.37 -15.08
C ARG A 122 -16.96 -3.44 -16.27
N GLU A 123 -16.35 -2.26 -16.28
CA GLU A 123 -16.47 -1.32 -17.40
C GLU A 123 -15.59 -1.73 -18.60
N HIS A 124 -14.62 -2.62 -18.38
CA HIS A 124 -13.59 -2.96 -19.38
C HIS A 124 -13.50 -4.46 -19.68
N LEU A 125 -13.89 -5.32 -18.75
CA LEU A 125 -13.77 -6.78 -18.84
C LEU A 125 -15.15 -7.44 -18.97
N ASP A 126 -15.18 -8.53 -19.74
CA ASP A 126 -16.31 -9.46 -19.77
C ASP A 126 -16.25 -10.44 -18.59
N GLU A 127 -17.21 -11.37 -18.50
CA GLU A 127 -17.29 -12.35 -17.42
C GLU A 127 -16.01 -13.19 -17.29
N THR A 128 -15.40 -13.57 -18.42
CA THR A 128 -14.15 -14.33 -18.45
C THR A 128 -12.99 -13.50 -17.92
N GLY A 129 -12.91 -12.22 -18.28
CA GLY A 129 -11.92 -11.29 -17.75
C GLY A 129 -12.11 -10.98 -16.26
N LEU A 130 -13.35 -10.88 -15.78
CA LEU A 130 -13.64 -10.69 -14.37
C LEU A 130 -13.25 -11.92 -13.53
N ALA A 131 -13.51 -13.13 -14.02
CA ALA A 131 -13.04 -14.35 -13.38
C ALA A 131 -11.50 -14.40 -13.31
N ALA A 132 -10.82 -14.03 -14.40
CA ALA A 132 -9.36 -13.94 -14.43
C ALA A 132 -8.82 -12.92 -13.40
N LEU A 133 -9.47 -11.76 -13.28
CA LEU A 133 -9.13 -10.76 -12.27
C LEU A 133 -9.27 -11.32 -10.84
N GLU A 134 -10.36 -12.02 -10.53
CA GLU A 134 -10.53 -12.63 -9.20
C GLU A 134 -9.42 -13.64 -8.86
N GLU A 135 -9.01 -14.46 -9.82
CA GLU A 135 -7.88 -15.37 -9.65
C GLU A 135 -6.58 -14.62 -9.43
N VAL A 136 -6.31 -13.56 -10.20
CA VAL A 136 -5.11 -12.73 -10.02
C VAL A 136 -5.09 -12.11 -8.64
N LEU A 137 -6.21 -11.60 -8.13
CA LEU A 137 -6.29 -11.00 -6.80
C LEU A 137 -6.05 -11.99 -5.67
N ARG A 138 -6.39 -13.28 -5.84
CA ARG A 138 -6.06 -14.34 -4.86
C ARG A 138 -4.56 -14.53 -4.68
N THR A 139 -3.77 -14.20 -5.71
CA THR A 139 -2.30 -14.30 -5.64
C THR A 139 -1.64 -13.09 -4.99
N GLY A 140 -2.42 -12.06 -4.65
CA GLY A 140 -1.96 -10.83 -4.03
C GLY A 140 -1.24 -9.87 -5.00
N TYR A 141 -0.81 -8.73 -4.48
CA TYR A 141 -0.26 -7.60 -5.24
C TYR A 141 1.27 -7.62 -5.38
N ARG A 142 1.93 -8.47 -4.58
CA ARG A 142 3.40 -8.60 -4.54
C ARG A 142 3.93 -9.14 -5.87
N PRO A 143 5.17 -8.80 -6.28
CA PRO A 143 5.84 -9.46 -7.40
C PRO A 143 5.87 -10.98 -7.20
N GLN A 144 5.65 -11.73 -8.28
CA GLN A 144 5.87 -13.19 -8.30
C GLN A 144 7.22 -13.50 -8.95
N THR A 145 7.80 -14.64 -8.60
CA THR A 145 9.07 -15.10 -9.19
C THR A 145 8.99 -15.07 -10.72
N GLY A 146 9.89 -14.32 -11.37
CA GLY A 146 9.94 -14.18 -12.83
C GLY A 146 9.09 -13.05 -13.44
N GLN A 147 8.44 -12.20 -12.63
CA GLN A 147 7.76 -10.99 -13.11
C GLN A 147 8.62 -9.74 -12.87
N GLN A 148 8.77 -8.89 -13.90
CA GLN A 148 9.18 -7.49 -13.76
C GLN A 148 7.95 -6.58 -13.76
#